data_AF-A0A7W5BET7-F1
#
_entry.id   AF-A0A7W5BET7-F1
#
_cell.length_a   1.000
_cell.length_b   1.000
_cell.length_c   1.000
_cell.angle_alpha   90.00
_cell.angle_beta   90.00
_cell.angle_gamma   90.00
#
_symmetry.space_group_name_H-M   'P 1'
#
loop_
_entity.id
_entity.type
_entity.pdbx_description
1 polymer ?
#
loop_
_entity_poly.entity_id
_entity_poly.type
_entity_poly.pdbx_seq_one_letter_code
_entity_poly.pdbx_strand_id
1 'polypeptide(L)'
;MSVRKRYIIAVPQHVRLGSGLSLQDVVAGLPQDQLGRAGSTGTQVVEMSAAEADQLARANSDMLIEEDQPLTLLAPMPALGFEVGPDRGQEYRFAVRDAQTGAPVADATLFVKGARATYRGRTGKDGSASVRVLDAAIEHVIVSPAANYWARVIAAPAPEQTTEVALPPLIARGAAAWERQWLGKTSEVSGGAGVKVALLDSGIAEHPDLAVAGGMNALDGARSNDYRSDEDGHGTHCAGVIGGRNAVHGVCGVAPEAELYAVKAFPGGRLSDLLEGLQWCIENGMDVVNLSLAIERPSPLLALKLAEAAQAGITLVAAAGNGGDSQIAYPAASEGVLAVTAFGSMHAFPADSAHALRIAELRNDASGLFVPNFSNRGPQTAFIAPGVAIISSVPGGYAAWDGTSMACAFVSGLAALALAAHPEIRSGDARQGAHVRQLLAAAAIDLALPGAIQGAGVPQAARPTARPVGRPDASGLEQQQQRVAALISDLEGKQQEIRAMIAQLG
;
A
#
# COMPACT_ATOMS: atom_id res chain seq x y z
N MET A 1 16.15 9.42 -33.21
CA MET A 1 16.66 8.29 -32.40
C MET A 1 15.48 7.71 -31.66
N SER A 2 15.26 6.40 -31.74
CA SER A 2 14.19 5.74 -30.99
C SER A 2 14.54 5.80 -29.50
N VAL A 3 13.60 6.21 -28.65
CA VAL A 3 13.80 6.25 -27.19
C VAL A 3 13.86 4.80 -26.68
N ARG A 4 14.99 4.41 -26.09
CA ARG A 4 15.12 3.13 -25.40
C ARG A 4 14.47 3.21 -24.01
N LYS A 5 13.81 2.13 -23.61
CA LYS A 5 13.17 1.94 -22.30
C LYS A 5 13.61 0.60 -21.72
N ARG A 6 13.42 0.41 -20.41
CA ARG A 6 13.61 -0.88 -19.73
C ARG A 6 12.39 -1.77 -19.96
N TYR A 7 12.63 -3.00 -20.38
CA TYR A 7 11.65 -4.07 -20.52
C TYR A 7 12.07 -5.27 -19.67
N ILE A 8 11.11 -6.03 -19.19
CA ILE A 8 11.30 -7.34 -18.57
C ILE A 8 10.89 -8.38 -19.60
N ILE A 9 11.79 -9.29 -19.92
CA ILE A 9 11.47 -10.49 -20.70
C ILE A 9 11.44 -11.70 -19.75
N ALA A 10 10.44 -12.56 -19.91
CA ALA A 10 10.31 -13.78 -19.12
C ALA A 10 9.77 -14.93 -19.97
N VAL A 11 10.17 -16.14 -19.60
CA VAL A 11 9.57 -17.39 -20.11
C VAL A 11 8.88 -18.05 -18.93
N PRO A 12 7.54 -18.18 -18.93
CA PRO A 12 6.84 -18.84 -17.84
C PRO A 12 7.36 -20.27 -17.65
N GLN A 13 7.61 -20.69 -16.39
CA GLN A 13 8.27 -21.97 -16.06
C GLN A 13 7.58 -23.22 -16.64
N HIS A 14 6.30 -23.12 -17.04
CA HIS A 14 5.51 -24.21 -17.61
C HIS A 14 5.31 -24.14 -19.13
N VAL A 15 5.88 -23.13 -19.79
CA VAL A 15 5.79 -22.95 -21.24
C VAL A 15 7.16 -23.26 -21.84
N ARG A 16 7.25 -24.33 -22.64
CA ARG A 16 8.35 -24.47 -23.60
C ARG A 16 8.02 -23.58 -24.77
N LEU A 17 8.92 -22.66 -25.13
CA LEU A 17 8.77 -21.89 -26.37
C LEU A 17 8.53 -22.89 -27.51
N GLY A 18 7.57 -22.63 -28.41
CA GLY A 18 7.28 -23.48 -29.57
C GLY A 18 8.49 -23.64 -30.51
N SER A 19 9.52 -22.80 -30.35
CA SER A 19 10.83 -22.87 -30.99
C SER A 19 11.83 -23.82 -30.31
N GLY A 20 11.55 -24.30 -29.10
CA GLY A 20 12.47 -25.09 -28.27
C GLY A 20 13.58 -24.28 -27.58
N LEU A 21 13.60 -22.96 -27.76
CA LEU A 21 14.57 -22.05 -27.14
C LEU A 21 14.25 -21.83 -25.65
N SER A 22 15.29 -21.61 -24.85
CA SER A 22 15.18 -21.15 -23.46
C SER A 22 15.30 -19.63 -23.38
N LEU A 23 14.96 -19.04 -22.22
CA LEU A 23 15.26 -17.63 -21.97
C LEU A 23 16.76 -17.32 -22.19
N GLN A 24 17.65 -18.24 -21.79
CA GLN A 24 19.09 -18.06 -21.92
C GLN A 24 19.52 -17.98 -23.39
N ASP A 25 18.89 -18.78 -24.27
CA ASP A 25 19.19 -18.73 -25.70
C ASP A 25 18.75 -17.39 -26.31
N VAL A 26 17.59 -16.86 -25.89
CA VAL A 26 17.12 -15.54 -26.33
C VAL A 26 18.05 -14.45 -25.82
N VAL A 27 18.43 -14.49 -24.54
CA VAL A 27 19.34 -13.52 -23.90
C VAL A 27 20.73 -13.54 -24.55
N ALA A 28 21.25 -14.72 -24.89
CA ALA A 28 22.53 -14.86 -25.58
C ALA A 28 22.54 -14.23 -26.99
N GLY A 29 21.36 -14.11 -27.61
CA GLY A 29 21.19 -13.45 -28.90
C GLY A 29 21.06 -11.92 -28.83
N LEU A 30 20.92 -11.34 -27.64
CA LEU A 30 20.76 -9.90 -27.45
C LEU A 30 22.13 -9.19 -27.30
N PRO A 31 22.25 -7.93 -27.76
CA PRO A 31 23.45 -7.14 -27.55
C PRO A 31 23.76 -6.94 -26.06
N GLN A 32 25.02 -7.09 -25.67
CA GLN A 32 25.45 -6.97 -24.27
C GLN A 32 25.18 -5.58 -23.66
N ASP A 33 25.21 -4.51 -24.46
CA ASP A 33 24.88 -3.16 -24.03
C ASP A 33 23.39 -2.95 -23.71
N GLN A 34 22.53 -3.90 -24.10
CA GLN A 34 21.10 -3.87 -23.80
C GLN A 34 20.78 -4.66 -22.53
N LEU A 35 21.66 -5.54 -22.05
CA LEU A 35 21.34 -6.44 -20.93
C LEU A 35 21.47 -5.72 -19.58
N GLY A 36 20.36 -5.69 -18.84
CA GLY A 36 20.30 -5.24 -17.45
C GLY A 36 20.37 -6.40 -16.46
N ARG A 37 19.72 -6.25 -15.29
CA ARG A 37 19.65 -7.29 -14.26
C ARG A 37 18.99 -8.58 -14.77
N ALA A 38 19.67 -9.71 -14.58
CA ALA A 38 19.05 -11.03 -14.64
C ALA A 38 18.28 -11.27 -13.33
N GLY A 39 16.98 -11.54 -13.41
CA GLY A 39 16.17 -11.84 -12.24
C GLY A 39 16.37 -13.27 -11.75
N SER A 40 16.08 -13.49 -10.47
CA SER A 40 16.25 -14.79 -9.81
C SER A 40 15.30 -15.87 -10.35
N THR A 41 14.21 -15.51 -11.03
CA THR A 41 13.15 -16.44 -11.47
C THR A 41 13.01 -16.58 -12.97
N GLY A 42 14.09 -16.47 -13.73
CA GLY A 42 14.01 -16.56 -15.19
C GLY A 42 13.29 -15.36 -15.80
N THR A 43 13.65 -14.17 -15.31
CA THR A 43 13.37 -12.90 -15.98
C THR A 43 14.69 -12.24 -16.35
N GLN A 44 14.67 -11.36 -17.35
CA GLN A 44 15.82 -10.55 -17.72
C GLN A 44 15.34 -9.13 -18.02
N VAL A 45 15.98 -8.14 -17.39
CA VAL A 45 15.78 -6.73 -17.77
C VAL A 45 16.60 -6.44 -19.01
N VAL A 46 16.00 -5.78 -19.99
CA VAL A 46 16.63 -5.41 -21.25
C VAL A 46 16.26 -3.97 -21.63
N GLU A 47 17.24 -3.17 -22.02
CA GLU A 47 17.03 -1.83 -22.58
C GLU A 47 16.88 -1.90 -24.10
N MET A 48 15.66 -1.63 -24.58
CA MET A 48 15.34 -1.68 -26.00
C MET A 48 14.29 -0.64 -26.37
N SER A 49 14.12 -0.38 -27.66
CA SER A 49 13.01 0.42 -28.17
C SER A 49 11.72 -0.39 -28.21
N ALA A 50 10.56 0.29 -28.27
CA ALA A 50 9.27 -0.39 -28.38
C ALA A 50 9.18 -1.28 -29.63
N ALA A 51 9.79 -0.86 -30.75
CA ALA A 51 9.82 -1.65 -31.98
C ALA A 51 10.63 -2.95 -31.84
N GLU A 52 11.77 -2.89 -31.12
CA GLU A 52 12.56 -4.09 -30.81
C GLU A 52 11.79 -5.04 -29.88
N ALA A 53 11.08 -4.51 -28.88
CA ALA A 53 10.23 -5.30 -27.99
C ALA A 53 9.08 -5.99 -28.75
N ASP A 54 8.39 -5.26 -29.62
CA ASP A 54 7.32 -5.79 -30.48
C ASP A 54 7.85 -6.87 -31.43
N GLN A 55 9.03 -6.67 -32.00
CA GLN A 55 9.66 -7.67 -32.87
C GLN A 55 10.00 -8.94 -32.09
N LEU A 56 10.57 -8.79 -30.88
CA LEU A 56 10.94 -9.92 -30.03
C LEU A 56 9.70 -10.70 -29.58
N ALA A 57 8.61 -10.00 -29.24
CA ALA A 57 7.33 -10.61 -28.88
C ALA A 57 6.70 -11.38 -30.05
N ARG A 58 6.75 -10.83 -31.27
CA ARG A 58 6.24 -11.52 -32.48
C ARG A 58 7.07 -12.75 -32.84
N ALA A 59 8.37 -12.71 -32.61
CA ALA A 59 9.27 -13.85 -32.86
C ALA A 59 9.12 -14.96 -31.81
N ASN A 60 8.63 -14.63 -30.61
CA ASN A 60 8.53 -15.56 -29.49
C ASN A 60 7.17 -15.39 -28.78
N SER A 61 6.11 -15.94 -29.36
CA SER A 61 4.72 -15.79 -28.86
C SER A 61 4.50 -16.30 -27.42
N ASP A 62 5.40 -17.15 -26.95
CA ASP A 62 5.35 -17.80 -25.64
C ASP A 62 6.13 -17.01 -24.56
N MET A 63 6.79 -15.90 -24.94
CA MET A 63 7.46 -15.00 -24.00
C MET A 63 6.52 -13.90 -23.52
N LEU A 64 6.66 -13.55 -22.25
CA LEU A 64 6.09 -12.32 -21.71
C LEU A 64 7.13 -11.21 -21.81
N ILE A 65 6.74 -10.10 -22.44
CA ILE A 65 7.58 -8.91 -22.59
C ILE A 65 6.76 -7.72 -22.14
N GLU A 66 7.19 -7.07 -21.07
CA GLU A 66 6.50 -5.91 -20.49
C GLU A 66 7.48 -4.78 -20.22
N GLU A 67 7.00 -3.54 -20.27
CA GLU A 67 7.80 -2.40 -19.80
C GLU A 67 8.04 -2.56 -18.30
N ASP A 68 9.28 -2.35 -17.86
CA ASP A 68 9.71 -2.38 -16.44
C ASP A 68 9.20 -1.13 -15.72
N GLN A 69 7.89 -0.95 -15.66
CA GLN A 69 7.24 0.28 -15.22
C GLN A 69 7.61 0.67 -13.78
N PRO A 70 7.65 1.98 -13.46
CA PRO A 70 7.96 2.43 -12.11
C PRO A 70 6.89 2.00 -11.11
N LEU A 71 7.32 1.67 -9.90
CA LEU A 71 6.40 1.53 -8.77
C LEU A 71 6.03 2.93 -8.27
N THR A 72 4.81 3.06 -7.77
CA THR A 72 4.31 4.28 -7.12
C THR A 72 4.07 4.00 -5.65
N LEU A 73 4.72 4.77 -4.78
CA LEU A 73 4.41 4.77 -3.37
C LEU A 73 3.06 5.47 -3.16
N LEU A 74 2.14 4.82 -2.45
CA LEU A 74 0.84 5.39 -2.14
C LEU A 74 0.99 6.42 -1.01
N ALA A 75 1.40 7.64 -1.40
CA ALA A 75 1.80 8.69 -0.48
C ALA A 75 0.73 8.97 0.59
N PRO A 76 1.13 9.11 1.87
CA PRO A 76 0.19 9.20 2.98
C PRO A 76 -0.47 10.58 3.16
N MET A 77 0.04 11.63 2.49
CA MET A 77 -0.47 13.01 2.54
C MET A 77 -0.30 13.68 1.17
N PRO A 78 -1.01 14.78 0.83
CA PRO A 78 -1.20 15.18 -0.57
C PRO A 78 0.13 15.40 -1.28
N ALA A 79 0.15 15.04 -2.57
CA ALA A 79 1.32 15.06 -3.41
C ALA A 79 2.13 16.35 -3.27
N LEU A 80 3.44 16.16 -3.10
CA LEU A 80 4.47 17.17 -2.89
C LEU A 80 4.26 18.40 -3.80
N GLY A 81 4.04 19.56 -3.18
CA GLY A 81 4.08 20.85 -3.88
C GLY A 81 5.47 21.13 -4.46
N PHE A 82 5.53 22.01 -5.46
CA PHE A 82 6.79 22.43 -6.08
C PHE A 82 7.52 23.43 -5.17
N GLU A 83 8.84 23.33 -5.08
CA GLU A 83 9.67 24.41 -4.54
C GLU A 83 9.84 25.48 -5.63
N VAL A 84 9.55 26.74 -5.30
CA VAL A 84 9.80 27.86 -6.21
C VAL A 84 11.10 28.54 -5.81
N GLY A 85 11.99 28.70 -6.79
CA GLY A 85 13.27 29.38 -6.62
C GLY A 85 13.13 30.83 -6.11
N PRO A 86 14.21 31.40 -5.55
CA PRO A 86 14.16 32.51 -4.61
C PRO A 86 13.72 33.87 -5.16
N ASP A 87 13.50 34.07 -6.46
CA ASP A 87 13.53 35.43 -7.04
C ASP A 87 12.17 36.02 -7.45
N ARG A 88 11.05 35.31 -7.26
CA ARG A 88 9.71 35.81 -7.66
C ARG A 88 8.62 35.40 -6.66
N GLY A 89 7.60 36.26 -6.50
CA GLY A 89 6.41 35.97 -5.68
C GLY A 89 6.36 36.72 -4.35
N GLN A 90 5.21 36.66 -3.70
CA GLN A 90 4.97 37.23 -2.37
C GLN A 90 5.50 36.31 -1.27
N GLU A 91 6.11 36.89 -0.24
CA GLU A 91 6.72 36.14 0.85
C GLU A 91 5.73 35.86 1.99
N TYR A 92 5.66 34.60 2.42
CA TYR A 92 4.93 34.16 3.61
C TYR A 92 5.92 33.62 4.63
N ARG A 93 5.94 34.18 5.84
CA ARG A 93 6.86 33.80 6.92
C ARG A 93 6.12 33.04 8.02
N PHE A 94 6.78 32.05 8.58
CA PHE A 94 6.21 31.19 9.61
C PHE A 94 7.21 30.97 10.74
N ALA A 95 6.70 30.91 11.96
CA ALA A 95 7.43 30.46 13.14
C ALA A 95 6.64 29.30 13.76
N VAL A 96 7.20 28.10 13.68
CA VAL A 96 6.56 26.87 14.14
C VAL A 96 7.12 26.48 15.49
N ARG A 97 6.23 26.32 16.47
CA ARG A 97 6.59 26.09 17.87
C ARG A 97 5.78 24.96 18.46
N ASP A 98 6.36 24.30 19.45
CA ASP A 98 5.66 23.37 20.32
C ASP A 98 4.57 24.14 21.10
N ALA A 99 3.32 23.68 21.04
CA ALA A 99 2.19 24.37 21.66
C ALA A 99 2.24 24.37 23.20
N GLN A 100 3.00 23.48 23.83
CA GLN A 100 3.12 23.37 25.27
C GLN A 100 4.34 24.12 25.80
N THR A 101 5.48 24.01 25.12
CA THR A 101 6.76 24.55 25.62
C THR A 101 7.20 25.84 24.93
N GLY A 102 6.64 26.17 23.77
CA GLY A 102 7.08 27.28 22.92
C GLY A 102 8.42 27.03 22.22
N ALA A 103 9.01 25.85 22.38
CA ALA A 103 10.27 25.47 21.74
C ALA A 103 10.12 25.44 20.20
N PRO A 104 11.16 25.80 19.43
CA PRO A 104 11.12 25.74 17.98
C PRO A 104 10.97 24.31 17.48
N VAL A 105 10.12 24.11 16.46
CA VAL A 105 9.96 22.81 15.79
C VAL A 105 10.70 22.86 14.46
N ALA A 106 11.81 22.13 14.37
CA ALA A 106 12.63 22.03 13.17
C ALA A 106 12.05 21.04 12.14
N ASP A 107 12.48 21.17 10.89
CA ASP A 107 12.18 20.26 9.78
C ASP A 107 10.68 20.03 9.47
N ALA A 108 9.78 20.84 10.03
CA ALA A 108 8.38 20.89 9.60
C ALA A 108 8.32 21.36 8.15
N THR A 109 7.61 20.59 7.32
CA THR A 109 7.31 20.97 5.93
C THR A 109 6.05 21.83 5.89
N LEU A 110 6.13 22.95 5.19
CA LEU A 110 4.99 23.80 4.91
C LEU A 110 4.53 23.57 3.48
N PHE A 111 3.25 23.23 3.31
CA PHE A 111 2.58 23.19 2.02
C PHE A 111 1.62 24.38 1.92
N VAL A 112 2.01 25.39 1.15
CA VAL A 112 1.22 26.60 0.95
C VAL A 112 0.37 26.40 -0.30
N LYS A 113 -0.94 26.20 -0.11
CA LYS A 113 -1.89 25.96 -1.19
C LYS A 113 -2.36 27.31 -1.76
N GLY A 114 -1.94 27.61 -2.98
CA GLY A 114 -2.51 28.67 -3.79
C GLY A 114 -3.56 28.16 -4.78
N ALA A 115 -4.22 29.10 -5.45
CA ALA A 115 -5.27 28.82 -6.43
C ALA A 115 -4.78 27.99 -7.62
N ARG A 116 -3.49 28.14 -8.03
CA ARG A 116 -2.93 27.44 -9.21
C ARG A 116 -1.91 26.39 -8.85
N ALA A 117 -1.17 26.59 -7.76
CA ALA A 117 -0.08 25.68 -7.38
C ALA A 117 0.01 25.49 -5.87
N THR A 118 0.70 24.43 -5.47
CA THR A 118 1.15 24.22 -4.09
C THR A 118 2.63 24.52 -4.01
N TYR A 119 3.02 25.39 -3.08
CA TYR A 119 4.39 25.79 -2.82
C TYR A 119 4.90 25.09 -1.56
N ARG A 120 6.19 24.81 -1.50
CA ARG A 120 6.81 24.13 -0.34
C ARG A 120 7.85 25.00 0.35
N GLY A 121 7.91 24.89 1.68
CA GLY A 121 9.04 25.32 2.49
C GLY A 121 9.34 24.32 3.61
N ARG A 122 10.44 24.55 4.32
CA ARG A 122 10.83 23.77 5.49
C ARG A 122 11.36 24.68 6.58
N THR A 123 11.01 24.40 7.83
CA THR A 123 11.53 25.15 8.97
C THR A 123 13.00 24.82 9.25
N GLY A 124 13.80 25.84 9.53
CA GLY A 124 15.14 25.67 10.08
C GLY A 124 15.14 25.19 11.53
N LYS A 125 16.34 25.08 12.12
CA LYS A 125 16.52 24.66 13.53
C LYS A 125 15.88 25.60 14.55
N ASP A 126 15.67 26.85 14.18
CA ASP A 126 14.99 27.88 14.97
C ASP A 126 13.46 27.85 14.80
N GLY A 127 12.92 26.88 14.05
CA GLY A 127 11.50 26.74 13.77
C GLY A 127 10.96 27.75 12.76
N SER A 128 11.83 28.54 12.11
CA SER A 128 11.38 29.55 11.15
C SER A 128 11.42 29.03 9.71
N ALA A 129 10.46 29.45 8.89
CA ALA A 129 10.43 29.17 7.46
C ALA A 129 9.92 30.39 6.68
N SER A 130 10.37 30.51 5.43
CA SER A 130 9.83 31.44 4.46
C SER A 130 9.49 30.71 3.16
N VAL A 131 8.31 31.01 2.59
CA VAL A 131 7.83 30.45 1.32
C VAL A 131 7.44 31.57 0.39
N ARG A 132 7.95 31.56 -0.84
CA ARG A 132 7.53 32.50 -1.89
C ARG A 132 6.44 31.89 -2.76
N VAL A 133 5.37 32.65 -2.95
CA VAL A 133 4.14 32.22 -3.62
C VAL A 133 3.87 33.14 -4.82
N LEU A 134 3.63 32.57 -6.00
CA LEU A 134 3.30 33.32 -7.22
C LEU A 134 1.81 33.60 -7.38
N ASP A 135 0.97 32.90 -6.62
CA ASP A 135 -0.46 33.16 -6.56
C ASP A 135 -0.74 34.44 -5.76
N ALA A 136 -1.71 35.22 -6.26
CA ALA A 136 -2.08 36.51 -5.66
C ALA A 136 -2.68 36.37 -4.24
N ALA A 137 -3.20 35.18 -3.93
CA ALA A 137 -3.69 34.81 -2.61
C ALA A 137 -3.49 33.30 -2.41
N ILE A 138 -3.42 32.90 -1.14
CA ILE A 138 -3.33 31.50 -0.72
C ILE A 138 -4.63 31.09 -0.03
N GLU A 139 -5.03 29.85 -0.21
CA GLU A 139 -6.24 29.28 0.39
C GLU A 139 -5.95 28.85 1.83
N HIS A 140 -4.89 28.08 2.02
CA HIS A 140 -4.46 27.58 3.32
C HIS A 140 -3.00 27.14 3.30
N VAL A 141 -2.45 26.90 4.49
CA VAL A 141 -1.12 26.34 4.70
C VAL A 141 -1.23 25.10 5.56
N ILE A 142 -0.70 23.98 5.08
CA ILE A 142 -0.52 22.78 5.89
C ILE A 142 0.88 22.81 6.47
N VAL A 143 1.00 22.87 7.79
CA VAL A 143 2.26 22.71 8.52
C VAL A 143 2.34 21.27 8.99
N SER A 144 3.16 20.48 8.31
CA SER A 144 3.37 19.06 8.55
C SER A 144 4.69 18.83 9.29
N PRO A 145 4.69 18.47 10.58
CA PRO A 145 5.91 18.17 11.32
C PRO A 145 6.60 16.90 10.79
N ALA A 146 7.90 16.78 11.01
CA ALA A 146 8.65 15.56 10.66
C ALA A 146 8.26 14.37 11.56
N ALA A 147 8.07 14.62 12.86
CA ALA A 147 7.62 13.64 13.85
C ALA A 147 7.04 14.34 15.09
N ASN A 148 6.33 13.57 15.91
CA ASN A 148 5.92 13.84 17.30
C ASN A 148 4.91 14.97 17.52
N TYR A 149 4.39 15.60 16.46
CA TYR A 149 3.38 16.65 16.54
C TYR A 149 2.21 16.37 15.60
N TRP A 150 1.04 16.90 15.94
CA TRP A 150 -0.09 16.97 15.01
C TRP A 150 0.18 18.02 13.94
N ALA A 151 -0.10 17.69 12.68
CA ALA A 151 -0.12 18.67 11.61
C ALA A 151 -1.25 19.68 11.81
N ARG A 152 -1.07 20.92 11.32
CA ARG A 152 -2.08 21.98 11.38
C ARG A 152 -2.35 22.60 10.02
N VAL A 153 -3.59 23.03 9.83
CA VAL A 153 -4.06 23.81 8.68
C VAL A 153 -4.32 25.23 9.14
N ILE A 154 -3.63 26.19 8.51
CA ILE A 154 -3.81 27.62 8.74
C ILE A 154 -4.55 28.21 7.55
N ALA A 155 -5.74 28.75 7.78
CA ALA A 155 -6.54 29.37 6.73
C ALA A 155 -5.95 30.74 6.35
N ALA A 156 -5.69 30.94 5.06
CA ALA A 156 -5.32 32.20 4.41
C ALA A 156 -4.47 33.18 5.28
N PRO A 157 -3.25 32.80 5.73
CA PRO A 157 -2.42 33.72 6.50
C PRO A 157 -2.04 34.94 5.67
N ALA A 158 -1.77 36.06 6.35
CA ALA A 158 -1.36 37.29 5.69
C ALA A 158 0.09 37.22 5.19
N PRO A 159 0.39 37.75 4.00
CA PRO A 159 1.76 37.86 3.51
C PRO A 159 2.59 38.87 4.30
N GLU A 160 3.91 38.78 4.21
CA GLU A 160 4.91 39.70 4.78
C GLU A 160 4.89 39.85 6.32
N GLN A 161 3.94 39.20 7.00
CA GLN A 161 3.87 39.03 8.45
C GLN A 161 4.28 37.60 8.84
N THR A 162 4.89 37.45 10.01
CA THR A 162 5.20 36.13 10.55
C THR A 162 3.94 35.51 11.15
N THR A 163 3.51 34.39 10.58
CA THR A 163 2.44 33.56 11.14
C THR A 163 3.03 32.63 12.19
N GLU A 164 2.65 32.82 13.45
CA GLU A 164 3.01 31.92 14.55
C GLU A 164 2.11 30.67 14.50
N VAL A 165 2.73 29.49 14.49
CA VAL A 165 2.05 28.19 14.41
C VAL A 165 2.45 27.35 15.61
N ALA A 166 1.54 27.17 16.55
CA ALA A 166 1.72 26.28 17.69
C ALA A 166 1.24 24.86 17.31
N LEU A 167 2.13 23.87 17.31
CA LEU A 167 1.81 22.46 17.03
C LEU A 167 1.57 21.69 18.33
N PRO A 168 0.40 21.05 18.51
CA PRO A 168 0.15 20.16 19.62
C PRO A 168 1.03 18.90 19.52
N PRO A 169 1.63 18.42 20.62
CA PRO A 169 2.28 17.12 20.65
C PRO A 169 1.33 15.99 20.25
N LEU A 170 1.84 15.02 19.47
CA LEU A 170 1.07 13.92 18.91
C LEU A 170 0.59 12.95 20.00
N ILE A 171 1.49 12.61 20.93
CA ILE A 171 1.25 11.63 21.98
C ILE A 171 1.39 12.31 23.35
N ALA A 172 0.28 12.42 24.07
CA ALA A 172 0.31 12.54 25.53
C ALA A 172 0.43 11.11 26.09
N ARG A 173 1.45 10.82 26.92
CA ARG A 173 1.77 9.46 27.42
C ARG A 173 0.52 8.60 27.63
N GLY A 174 0.42 7.47 26.90
CA GLY A 174 -0.65 6.49 27.07
C GLY A 174 -1.95 6.75 26.27
N ALA A 175 -1.97 7.68 25.31
CA ALA A 175 -3.10 7.83 24.39
C ALA A 175 -3.35 6.53 23.61
N ALA A 176 -4.54 5.94 23.78
CA ALA A 176 -4.96 4.78 23.01
C ALA A 176 -5.24 5.23 21.57
N ALA A 177 -4.54 4.63 20.62
CA ALA A 177 -4.75 4.88 19.21
C ALA A 177 -6.17 4.41 18.81
N TRP A 178 -6.94 5.29 18.16
CA TRP A 178 -8.39 5.11 17.96
C TRP A 178 -8.71 3.87 17.14
N GLU A 179 -7.81 3.45 16.26
CA GLU A 179 -7.94 2.25 15.43
C GLU A 179 -8.00 0.97 16.27
N ARG A 180 -7.42 0.97 17.48
CA ARG A 180 -7.41 -0.22 18.36
C ARG A 180 -8.79 -0.66 18.81
N GLN A 181 -9.76 0.25 18.87
CA GLN A 181 -11.15 -0.13 19.19
C GLN A 181 -11.76 -1.07 18.14
N TRP A 182 -11.15 -1.11 16.94
CA TRP A 182 -11.51 -1.98 15.82
C TRP A 182 -10.68 -3.26 15.76
N LEU A 183 -9.94 -3.62 16.81
CA LEU A 183 -9.30 -4.93 16.91
C LEU A 183 -10.22 -6.00 17.50
N GLY A 184 -11.25 -5.59 18.24
CA GLY A 184 -12.09 -6.49 19.02
C GLY A 184 -11.38 -6.97 20.28
N LYS A 185 -11.79 -8.12 20.82
CA LYS A 185 -11.16 -8.69 22.02
C LYS A 185 -9.86 -9.40 21.64
N THR A 186 -8.72 -8.84 22.05
CA THR A 186 -7.39 -9.41 21.77
C THR A 186 -6.81 -10.22 22.93
N SER A 187 -7.41 -10.20 24.11
CA SER A 187 -6.91 -10.89 25.32
C SER A 187 -6.83 -12.43 25.18
N GLU A 188 -7.48 -12.99 24.17
CA GLU A 188 -7.54 -14.43 23.89
C GLU A 188 -6.68 -14.83 22.66
N VAL A 189 -5.99 -13.87 22.04
CA VAL A 189 -5.24 -14.07 20.80
C VAL A 189 -3.75 -13.80 21.07
N SER A 190 -2.87 -14.74 20.71
CA SER A 190 -1.41 -14.52 20.76
C SER A 190 -1.05 -13.29 19.93
N GLY A 191 -0.01 -12.53 20.29
CA GLY A 191 0.35 -11.27 19.61
C GLY A 191 0.88 -11.44 18.18
N GLY A 192 0.62 -12.55 17.50
CA GLY A 192 1.19 -12.90 16.19
C GLY A 192 2.47 -13.73 16.27
N ALA A 193 2.79 -14.30 17.45
CA ALA A 193 4.04 -14.99 17.70
C ALA A 193 4.37 -16.04 16.63
N GLY A 194 5.59 -15.96 16.09
CA GLY A 194 6.13 -16.89 15.11
C GLY A 194 5.62 -16.68 13.67
N VAL A 195 4.70 -15.75 13.42
CA VAL A 195 4.23 -15.43 12.06
C VAL A 195 5.15 -14.39 11.43
N LYS A 196 5.62 -14.65 10.20
CA LYS A 196 6.50 -13.79 9.43
C LYS A 196 5.71 -12.86 8.52
N VAL A 197 5.90 -11.56 8.71
CA VAL A 197 5.21 -10.52 7.93
C VAL A 197 6.25 -9.70 7.17
N ALA A 198 6.27 -9.82 5.84
CA ALA A 198 7.11 -9.01 4.99
C ALA A 198 6.41 -7.72 4.56
N LEU A 199 7.11 -6.60 4.70
CA LEU A 199 6.69 -5.29 4.20
C LEU A 199 7.48 -4.96 2.93
N LEU A 200 6.82 -5.08 1.77
CA LEU A 200 7.35 -4.58 0.50
C LEU A 200 7.07 -3.09 0.41
N ASP A 201 8.04 -2.28 0.83
CA ASP A 201 7.84 -0.86 1.12
C ASP A 201 9.16 -0.05 1.01
N SER A 202 9.28 1.11 1.63
CA SER A 202 10.48 1.98 1.62
C SER A 202 11.61 1.53 2.55
N GLY A 203 11.50 0.36 3.18
CA GLY A 203 12.42 -0.13 4.21
C GLY A 203 11.82 0.00 5.61
N ILE A 204 12.58 -0.39 6.65
CA ILE A 204 12.15 -0.21 8.05
C ILE A 204 13.33 0.29 8.86
N ALA A 205 13.28 1.54 9.30
CA ALA A 205 14.30 2.17 10.13
C ALA A 205 14.44 1.50 11.51
N GLU A 206 15.57 1.79 12.17
CA GLU A 206 15.70 1.50 13.59
C GLU A 206 14.75 2.38 14.39
N HIS A 207 13.93 1.76 15.22
CA HIS A 207 12.97 2.46 16.05
C HIS A 207 12.76 1.68 17.37
N PRO A 208 12.69 2.34 18.54
CA PRO A 208 12.59 1.66 19.84
C PRO A 208 11.37 0.73 20.00
N ASP A 209 10.25 1.05 19.34
CA ASP A 209 9.03 0.24 19.36
C ASP A 209 9.02 -0.88 18.30
N LEU A 210 10.07 -1.03 17.48
CA LEU A 210 10.13 -2.05 16.43
C LEU A 210 11.28 -3.01 16.65
N ALA A 211 11.05 -4.29 16.36
CA ALA A 211 12.14 -5.21 16.11
C ALA A 211 11.91 -5.92 14.77
N VAL A 212 12.87 -5.71 13.87
CA VAL A 212 12.89 -6.29 12.54
C VAL A 212 13.75 -7.54 12.59
N ALA A 213 13.17 -8.65 12.16
CA ALA A 213 13.79 -9.97 12.18
C ALA A 213 14.80 -10.18 11.03
N GLY A 214 14.64 -9.45 9.93
CA GLY A 214 15.52 -9.49 8.78
C GLY A 214 14.96 -8.71 7.59
N GLY A 215 15.52 -8.92 6.41
CA GLY A 215 15.02 -8.25 5.21
C GLY A 215 15.98 -8.30 4.03
N MET A 216 15.58 -7.64 2.94
CA MET A 216 16.41 -7.37 1.77
C MET A 216 16.07 -6.03 1.11
N ASN A 217 17.03 -5.45 0.43
CA ASN A 217 16.82 -4.37 -0.52
C ASN A 217 16.69 -4.96 -1.93
N ALA A 218 15.53 -4.79 -2.54
CA ALA A 218 15.18 -5.33 -3.86
C ALA A 218 15.58 -4.42 -5.02
N LEU A 219 15.98 -3.18 -4.73
CA LEU A 219 16.33 -2.20 -5.76
C LEU A 219 17.55 -2.67 -6.57
N ASP A 220 17.42 -2.63 -7.89
CA ASP A 220 18.47 -2.96 -8.84
C ASP A 220 19.76 -2.14 -8.58
N GLY A 221 20.90 -2.84 -8.50
CA GLY A 221 22.20 -2.25 -8.17
C GLY A 221 22.41 -1.84 -6.70
N ALA A 222 21.41 -2.03 -5.82
CA ALA A 222 21.53 -1.70 -4.41
C ALA A 222 22.18 -2.83 -3.58
N ARG A 223 22.67 -2.46 -2.39
CA ARG A 223 23.18 -3.44 -1.43
C ARG A 223 22.02 -4.11 -0.72
N SER A 224 21.94 -5.43 -0.83
CA SER A 224 20.83 -6.22 -0.26
C SER A 224 20.62 -6.00 1.24
N ASN A 225 21.66 -5.70 2.03
CA ASN A 225 21.54 -5.46 3.47
C ASN A 225 21.06 -4.04 3.87
N ASP A 226 20.77 -3.17 2.91
CA ASP A 226 20.34 -1.78 3.15
C ASP A 226 18.82 -1.63 3.31
N TYR A 227 18.14 -2.70 3.75
CA TYR A 227 16.69 -2.71 3.98
C TYR A 227 16.26 -1.93 5.24
N ARG A 228 17.23 -1.57 6.09
CA ARG A 228 17.03 -0.77 7.30
C ARG A 228 17.05 0.73 7.03
N SER A 229 17.44 1.16 5.82
CA SER A 229 17.31 2.57 5.44
C SER A 229 15.89 2.84 4.97
N ASP A 230 15.22 3.79 5.62
CA ASP A 230 13.87 4.22 5.27
C ASP A 230 13.79 5.74 5.32
N GLU A 231 14.18 6.37 4.21
CA GLU A 231 14.21 7.83 4.06
C GLU A 231 12.82 8.44 3.93
N ASP A 232 11.86 7.68 3.41
CA ASP A 232 10.46 8.09 3.26
C ASP A 232 9.67 7.92 4.58
N GLY A 233 10.13 7.02 5.46
CA GLY A 233 9.48 6.64 6.71
C GLY A 233 8.22 5.77 6.53
N HIS A 234 7.81 5.52 5.28
CA HIS A 234 6.55 4.86 4.94
C HIS A 234 6.49 3.42 5.48
N GLY A 235 7.50 2.62 5.18
CA GLY A 235 7.60 1.25 5.68
C GLY A 235 7.76 1.17 7.19
N THR A 236 8.48 2.10 7.82
CA THR A 236 8.57 2.20 9.29
C THR A 236 7.22 2.47 9.95
N HIS A 237 6.36 3.25 9.29
CA HIS A 237 5.00 3.52 9.78
C HIS A 237 4.09 2.30 9.64
N CYS A 238 4.07 1.67 8.47
CA CYS A 238 3.36 0.41 8.26
C CYS A 238 3.83 -0.67 9.26
N ALA A 239 5.15 -0.74 9.53
CA ALA A 239 5.73 -1.69 10.48
C ALA A 239 5.23 -1.48 11.91
N GLY A 240 5.06 -0.24 12.36
CA GLY A 240 4.50 0.07 13.67
C GLY A 240 3.02 -0.27 13.79
N VAL A 241 2.24 -0.08 12.72
CA VAL A 241 0.83 -0.50 12.68
C VAL A 241 0.73 -2.02 12.80
N ILE A 242 1.59 -2.77 12.10
CA ILE A 242 1.60 -4.23 12.17
C ILE A 242 2.12 -4.71 13.53
N GLY A 243 3.33 -4.34 13.92
CA GLY A 243 4.08 -5.00 15.00
C GLY A 243 4.73 -4.07 16.02
N GLY A 244 4.23 -2.85 16.21
CA GLY A 244 4.70 -1.94 17.26
C GLY A 244 4.59 -2.58 18.65
N ARG A 245 5.69 -2.57 19.41
CA ARG A 245 5.82 -3.29 20.70
C ARG A 245 5.47 -2.48 21.93
N ASN A 246 5.11 -1.20 21.76
CA ASN A 246 4.79 -0.29 22.87
C ASN A 246 5.90 -0.25 23.95
N ALA A 247 7.15 -0.06 23.52
CA ALA A 247 8.30 -0.04 24.42
C ALA A 247 8.54 1.34 25.03
N VAL A 248 8.20 2.44 24.33
CA VAL A 248 8.51 3.81 24.78
C VAL A 248 7.27 4.70 24.93
N HIS A 249 6.46 4.87 23.87
CA HIS A 249 5.47 5.95 23.85
C HIS A 249 4.00 5.53 23.67
N GLY A 250 3.69 4.26 23.39
CA GLY A 250 2.29 3.84 23.31
C GLY A 250 1.88 3.12 22.02
N VAL A 251 2.70 3.13 20.95
CA VAL A 251 2.30 2.48 19.71
C VAL A 251 2.41 0.97 19.88
N CYS A 252 1.25 0.38 20.11
CA CYS A 252 1.05 -1.06 20.12
C CYS A 252 0.39 -1.42 18.79
N GLY A 253 1.13 -2.10 17.93
CA GLY A 253 0.64 -2.62 16.67
C GLY A 253 -0.42 -3.68 16.87
N VAL A 254 -1.00 -4.13 15.77
CA VAL A 254 -2.04 -5.17 15.74
C VAL A 254 -1.49 -6.52 16.22
N ALA A 255 -0.32 -6.90 15.73
CA ALA A 255 0.39 -8.15 16.00
C ALA A 255 1.81 -7.88 16.54
N PRO A 256 1.96 -7.41 17.80
CA PRO A 256 3.23 -6.95 18.38
C PRO A 256 4.32 -8.03 18.53
N GLU A 257 3.95 -9.32 18.46
CA GLU A 257 4.86 -10.46 18.55
C GLU A 257 5.16 -11.10 17.18
N ALA A 258 4.59 -10.56 16.08
CA ALA A 258 4.94 -11.00 14.74
C ALA A 258 6.39 -10.65 14.37
N GLU A 259 6.99 -11.47 13.52
CA GLU A 259 8.33 -11.27 12.99
C GLU A 259 8.26 -10.37 11.76
N LEU A 260 8.66 -9.10 11.91
CA LEU A 260 8.65 -8.12 10.83
C LEU A 260 9.89 -8.27 9.93
N TYR A 261 9.68 -8.34 8.62
CA TYR A 261 10.74 -8.36 7.61
C TYR A 261 10.64 -7.16 6.68
N ALA A 262 11.74 -6.44 6.48
CA ALA A 262 11.79 -5.29 5.57
C ALA A 262 12.19 -5.74 4.17
N VAL A 263 11.33 -5.53 3.18
CA VAL A 263 11.66 -5.75 1.76
C VAL A 263 11.63 -4.39 1.06
N LYS A 264 12.78 -3.71 1.03
CA LYS A 264 12.86 -2.35 0.48
C LYS A 264 12.71 -2.39 -1.05
N ALA A 265 11.65 -1.77 -1.55
CA ALA A 265 11.31 -1.58 -2.95
C ALA A 265 11.17 -0.09 -3.33
N PHE A 266 11.38 0.83 -2.39
CA PHE A 266 11.31 2.28 -2.59
C PHE A 266 12.41 3.04 -1.84
N PRO A 267 12.71 4.28 -2.23
CA PRO A 267 12.22 4.99 -3.44
C PRO A 267 12.87 4.48 -4.73
N GLY A 268 12.24 4.77 -5.88
CA GLY A 268 12.81 4.52 -7.20
C GLY A 268 12.67 3.09 -7.75
N GLY A 269 11.92 2.22 -7.07
CA GLY A 269 11.72 0.84 -7.52
C GLY A 269 10.89 0.73 -8.79
N ARG A 270 11.07 -0.40 -9.46
CA ARG A 270 10.36 -0.80 -10.67
C ARG A 270 9.67 -2.15 -10.52
N LEU A 271 8.85 -2.50 -11.50
CA LEU A 271 8.19 -3.80 -11.56
C LEU A 271 9.17 -4.96 -11.34
N SER A 272 10.36 -4.93 -11.95
CA SER A 272 11.36 -5.98 -11.75
C SER A 272 11.82 -6.10 -10.29
N ASP A 273 11.95 -4.99 -9.55
CA ASP A 273 12.32 -5.01 -8.13
C ASP A 273 11.19 -5.61 -7.26
N LEU A 274 9.94 -5.31 -7.60
CA LEU A 274 8.78 -5.91 -6.96
C LEU A 274 8.75 -7.44 -7.17
N LEU A 275 9.07 -7.92 -8.39
CA LEU A 275 9.15 -9.34 -8.68
C LEU A 275 10.25 -10.03 -7.86
N GLU A 276 11.44 -9.41 -7.72
CA GLU A 276 12.53 -9.93 -6.88
C GLU A 276 12.16 -9.93 -5.39
N GLY A 277 11.50 -8.87 -4.90
CA GLY A 277 11.04 -8.80 -3.51
C GLY A 277 10.00 -9.87 -3.18
N LEU A 278 9.05 -10.12 -4.08
CA LEU A 278 8.07 -11.20 -3.94
C LEU A 278 8.73 -12.57 -3.99
N GLN A 279 9.73 -12.75 -4.86
CA GLN A 279 10.48 -13.99 -4.93
C GLN A 279 11.19 -14.30 -3.61
N TRP A 280 11.87 -13.31 -3.04
CA TRP A 280 12.53 -13.49 -1.76
C TRP A 280 11.55 -13.84 -0.65
N CYS A 281 10.32 -13.30 -0.68
CA CYS A 281 9.28 -13.66 0.27
C CYS A 281 8.89 -15.14 0.17
N ILE A 282 8.82 -15.68 -1.06
CA ILE A 282 8.57 -17.10 -1.32
C ILE A 282 9.74 -17.95 -0.77
N GLU A 283 10.97 -17.60 -1.12
CA GLU A 283 12.17 -18.37 -0.74
C GLU A 283 12.42 -18.38 0.77
N ASN A 284 12.03 -17.32 1.47
CA ASN A 284 12.20 -17.20 2.92
C ASN A 284 10.96 -17.64 3.72
N GLY A 285 9.94 -18.15 3.04
CA GLY A 285 8.72 -18.70 3.64
C GLY A 285 7.99 -17.66 4.48
N MET A 286 7.73 -16.47 3.92
CA MET A 286 6.87 -15.47 4.55
C MET A 286 5.44 -15.97 4.65
N ASP A 287 4.69 -15.54 5.66
CA ASP A 287 3.29 -15.96 5.83
C ASP A 287 2.31 -14.91 5.32
N VAL A 288 2.69 -13.63 5.49
CA VAL A 288 1.93 -12.46 5.07
C VAL A 288 2.86 -11.50 4.34
N VAL A 289 2.40 -10.95 3.22
CA VAL A 289 3.08 -9.88 2.49
C VAL A 289 2.15 -8.67 2.43
N ASN A 290 2.62 -7.55 2.99
CA ASN A 290 1.98 -6.25 2.94
C ASN A 290 2.51 -5.46 1.74
N LEU A 291 1.62 -5.08 0.82
CA LEU A 291 1.90 -4.33 -0.40
C LEU A 291 1.22 -2.95 -0.33
N SER A 292 1.90 -1.98 0.28
CA SER A 292 1.41 -0.60 0.37
C SER A 292 1.93 0.26 -0.79
N LEU A 293 1.76 -0.24 -2.01
CA LEU A 293 2.29 0.32 -3.24
C LEU A 293 1.33 0.10 -4.41
N ALA A 294 1.58 0.80 -5.51
CA ALA A 294 0.85 0.60 -6.75
C ALA A 294 1.77 0.54 -7.98
N ILE A 295 1.26 -0.03 -9.06
CA ILE A 295 1.81 0.11 -10.41
C ILE A 295 0.81 0.82 -11.32
N GLU A 296 1.31 1.46 -12.38
CA GLU A 296 0.50 2.28 -13.27
C GLU A 296 -0.47 1.45 -14.10
N ARG A 297 -0.01 0.29 -14.60
CA ARG A 297 -0.77 -0.57 -15.52
C ARG A 297 -0.78 -2.02 -15.04
N PRO A 298 -1.87 -2.77 -15.27
CA PRO A 298 -1.91 -4.20 -14.98
C PRO A 298 -0.72 -4.93 -15.62
N SER A 299 -0.17 -5.91 -14.91
CA SER A 299 0.99 -6.69 -15.35
C SER A 299 0.72 -8.18 -15.24
N PRO A 300 0.64 -8.91 -16.37
CA PRO A 300 0.64 -10.38 -16.38
C PRO A 300 1.81 -11.00 -15.61
N LEU A 301 3.02 -10.46 -15.73
CA LEU A 301 4.18 -10.91 -14.94
C LEU A 301 3.93 -10.82 -13.44
N LEU A 302 3.40 -9.69 -12.97
CA LEU A 302 3.06 -9.51 -11.56
C LEU A 302 1.93 -10.45 -11.14
N ALA A 303 0.89 -10.61 -11.96
CA ALA A 303 -0.22 -11.52 -11.66
C ALA A 303 0.26 -12.97 -11.47
N LEU A 304 1.17 -13.45 -12.34
CA LEU A 304 1.78 -14.77 -12.20
C LEU A 304 2.61 -14.89 -10.92
N LYS A 305 3.43 -13.88 -10.60
CA LYS A 305 4.26 -13.90 -9.39
C LYS A 305 3.41 -13.85 -8.10
N LEU A 306 2.32 -13.09 -8.10
CA LEU A 306 1.35 -13.08 -6.99
C LEU A 306 0.65 -14.43 -6.84
N ALA A 307 0.27 -15.07 -7.96
CA ALA A 307 -0.30 -16.42 -7.92
C ALA A 307 0.71 -17.45 -7.38
N GLU A 308 1.99 -17.36 -7.75
CA GLU A 308 3.07 -18.19 -7.21
C GLU A 308 3.26 -17.98 -5.70
N ALA A 309 3.26 -16.72 -5.25
CA ALA A 309 3.31 -16.39 -3.82
C ALA A 309 2.11 -16.96 -3.06
N ALA A 310 0.90 -16.82 -3.61
CA ALA A 310 -0.30 -17.39 -3.01
C ALA A 310 -0.22 -18.92 -2.96
N GLN A 311 0.28 -19.57 -4.01
CA GLN A 311 0.48 -21.03 -4.06
C GLN A 311 1.49 -21.53 -3.01
N ALA A 312 2.51 -20.73 -2.71
CA ALA A 312 3.45 -20.98 -1.62
C ALA A 312 2.86 -20.72 -0.22
N GLY A 313 1.56 -20.40 -0.13
CA GLY A 313 0.84 -20.15 1.12
C GLY A 313 0.92 -18.71 1.63
N ILE A 314 1.46 -17.77 0.86
CA ILE A 314 1.58 -16.38 1.31
C ILE A 314 0.20 -15.69 1.25
N THR A 315 -0.23 -15.10 2.36
CA THR A 315 -1.39 -14.19 2.36
C THR A 315 -0.96 -12.83 1.85
N LEU A 316 -1.52 -12.41 0.71
CA LEU A 316 -1.21 -11.14 0.07
C LEU A 316 -2.24 -10.07 0.48
N VAL A 317 -1.78 -8.99 1.10
CA VAL A 317 -2.62 -7.85 1.49
C VAL A 317 -2.11 -6.60 0.79
N ALA A 318 -2.99 -5.86 0.12
CA ALA A 318 -2.58 -4.70 -0.65
C ALA A 318 -3.52 -3.50 -0.47
N ALA A 319 -2.91 -2.32 -0.46
CA ALA A 319 -3.62 -1.05 -0.35
C ALA A 319 -4.42 -0.75 -1.63
N ALA A 320 -5.68 -0.35 -1.46
CA ALA A 320 -6.59 -0.14 -2.58
C ALA A 320 -6.21 1.02 -3.52
N GLY A 321 -5.43 2.00 -3.04
CA GLY A 321 -5.05 3.20 -3.78
C GLY A 321 -5.60 4.49 -3.14
N ASN A 322 -4.88 5.59 -3.36
CA ASN A 322 -5.14 6.90 -2.74
C ASN A 322 -5.61 7.97 -3.77
N GLY A 323 -6.22 7.57 -4.89
CA GLY A 323 -6.67 8.46 -5.96
C GLY A 323 -8.12 8.97 -5.80
N GLY A 324 -8.93 8.35 -4.95
CA GLY A 324 -10.37 8.60 -4.85
C GLY A 324 -11.16 7.98 -6.02
N ASP A 325 -10.53 7.06 -6.75
CA ASP A 325 -11.06 6.52 -8.00
C ASP A 325 -12.10 5.42 -7.77
N SER A 326 -12.92 5.16 -8.79
CA SER A 326 -13.84 4.01 -8.85
C SER A 326 -13.16 2.71 -9.30
N GLN A 327 -11.83 2.66 -9.24
CA GLN A 327 -11.02 1.50 -9.59
C GLN A 327 -9.95 1.24 -8.53
N ILE A 328 -9.85 0.00 -8.08
CA ILE A 328 -8.79 -0.46 -7.18
C ILE A 328 -7.47 -0.52 -7.96
N ALA A 329 -6.39 -0.03 -7.36
CA ALA A 329 -5.05 -0.05 -7.97
C ALA A 329 -4.46 -1.47 -8.02
N TYR A 330 -3.50 -1.70 -8.92
CA TYR A 330 -2.72 -2.94 -8.93
C TYR A 330 -1.50 -2.79 -8.01
N PRO A 331 -1.14 -3.80 -7.20
CA PRO A 331 -1.61 -5.20 -7.24
C PRO A 331 -2.89 -5.52 -6.46
N ALA A 332 -3.50 -4.57 -5.74
CA ALA A 332 -4.68 -4.86 -4.93
C ALA A 332 -5.87 -5.40 -5.74
N ALA A 333 -6.03 -4.98 -7.00
CA ALA A 333 -7.07 -5.49 -7.90
C ALA A 333 -6.82 -6.93 -8.41
N SER A 334 -5.65 -7.52 -8.16
CA SER A 334 -5.32 -8.87 -8.63
C SER A 334 -6.08 -9.95 -7.85
N GLU A 335 -6.42 -11.04 -8.53
CA GLU A 335 -7.07 -12.19 -7.90
C GLU A 335 -6.20 -12.80 -6.79
N GLY A 336 -6.84 -13.24 -5.70
CA GLY A 336 -6.13 -13.79 -4.54
C GLY A 336 -5.52 -12.75 -3.59
N VAL A 337 -5.50 -11.47 -3.97
CA VAL A 337 -5.03 -10.37 -3.11
C VAL A 337 -6.17 -9.81 -2.26
N LEU A 338 -5.91 -9.54 -0.99
CA LEU A 338 -6.84 -8.86 -0.09
C LEU A 338 -6.70 -7.35 -0.28
N ALA A 339 -7.54 -6.78 -1.15
CA ALA A 339 -7.60 -5.33 -1.36
C ALA A 339 -8.24 -4.61 -0.16
N VAL A 340 -7.54 -3.61 0.39
CA VAL A 340 -7.98 -2.90 1.60
C VAL A 340 -8.21 -1.42 1.33
N THR A 341 -9.44 -0.98 1.56
CA THR A 341 -9.85 0.44 1.52
C THR A 341 -9.74 1.08 2.89
N ALA A 342 -9.83 2.42 2.96
CA ALA A 342 -9.66 3.18 4.19
C ALA A 342 -10.98 3.80 4.69
N PHE A 343 -11.13 3.91 6.00
CA PHE A 343 -12.09 4.81 6.65
C PHE A 343 -11.41 5.64 7.75
N GLY A 344 -12.07 6.72 8.16
CA GLY A 344 -11.62 7.60 9.23
C GLY A 344 -12.71 7.88 10.27
N SER A 345 -12.30 8.52 11.38
CA SER A 345 -13.19 9.06 12.40
C SER A 345 -12.86 10.53 12.67
N MET A 346 -13.86 11.40 12.70
CA MET A 346 -13.67 12.82 13.07
C MET A 346 -13.13 13.01 14.49
N HIS A 347 -13.28 12.00 15.35
CA HIS A 347 -12.82 12.03 16.73
C HIS A 347 -11.35 11.60 16.88
N ALA A 348 -10.72 11.16 15.79
CA ALA A 348 -9.34 10.66 15.81
C ALA A 348 -8.27 11.76 15.75
N PHE A 349 -8.63 12.99 15.38
CA PHE A 349 -7.67 14.05 15.10
C PHE A 349 -8.20 15.44 15.48
N PRO A 350 -7.32 16.42 15.73
CA PRO A 350 -7.73 17.81 15.92
C PRO A 350 -8.46 18.36 14.68
N ALA A 351 -9.54 19.12 14.89
CA ALA A 351 -10.38 19.64 13.82
C ALA A 351 -9.63 20.57 12.85
N ASP A 352 -8.54 21.21 13.31
CA ASP A 352 -7.67 22.06 12.51
C ASP A 352 -6.45 21.31 11.94
N SER A 353 -6.46 19.98 11.96
CA SER A 353 -5.41 19.16 11.34
C SER A 353 -5.68 18.90 9.85
N ALA A 354 -4.64 18.50 9.13
CA ALA A 354 -4.73 18.20 7.71
C ALA A 354 -5.62 16.97 7.41
N HIS A 355 -5.84 16.10 8.40
CA HIS A 355 -6.74 14.94 8.31
C HIS A 355 -8.20 15.36 8.11
N ALA A 356 -8.60 16.53 8.62
CA ALA A 356 -9.95 17.07 8.42
C ALA A 356 -10.26 17.33 6.94
N LEU A 357 -9.24 17.62 6.12
CA LEU A 357 -9.39 17.82 4.67
C LEU A 357 -9.71 16.53 3.90
N ARG A 358 -9.68 15.37 4.56
CA ARG A 358 -9.97 14.06 3.94
C ARG A 358 -11.43 13.69 3.99
N ILE A 359 -12.23 14.36 4.81
CA ILE A 359 -13.65 14.06 4.97
C ILE A 359 -14.37 14.35 3.65
N ALA A 360 -14.84 13.30 2.97
CA ALA A 360 -15.64 13.41 1.75
C ALA A 360 -17.13 13.25 2.06
N GLU A 361 -17.46 12.18 2.77
CA GLU A 361 -18.83 11.77 3.07
C GLU A 361 -18.90 11.31 4.52
N LEU A 362 -19.58 12.12 5.36
CA LEU A 362 -19.87 11.76 6.73
C LEU A 362 -21.00 10.74 6.78
N ARG A 363 -20.81 9.70 7.59
CA ARG A 363 -21.94 8.85 7.96
C ARG A 363 -22.88 9.71 8.81
N ASN A 364 -24.14 9.75 8.40
CA ASN A 364 -25.19 10.48 9.13
C ASN A 364 -25.66 9.67 10.35
N ASP A 365 -24.72 9.33 11.22
CA ASP A 365 -24.95 8.68 12.51
C ASP A 365 -24.05 9.29 13.59
N ALA A 366 -24.25 8.89 14.84
CA ALA A 366 -23.50 9.43 15.98
C ALA A 366 -22.04 8.95 16.04
N SER A 367 -21.56 8.14 15.09
CA SER A 367 -20.23 7.53 15.14
C SER A 367 -19.10 8.46 14.67
N GLY A 368 -19.43 9.50 13.89
CA GLY A 368 -18.44 10.41 13.31
C GLY A 368 -17.50 9.73 12.28
N LEU A 369 -17.88 8.55 11.76
CA LEU A 369 -17.10 7.82 10.77
C LEU A 369 -17.33 8.38 9.36
N PHE A 370 -16.31 8.26 8.50
CA PHE A 370 -16.37 8.72 7.12
C PHE A 370 -15.49 7.90 6.19
N VAL A 371 -15.85 7.91 4.90
CA VAL A 371 -14.99 7.42 3.82
C VAL A 371 -14.14 8.59 3.33
N PRO A 372 -12.80 8.51 3.36
CA PRO A 372 -11.94 9.60 2.96
C PRO A 372 -11.94 9.79 1.43
N ASN A 373 -11.76 11.04 0.98
CA ASN A 373 -11.77 11.40 -0.44
C ASN A 373 -10.70 10.73 -1.30
N PHE A 374 -9.65 10.16 -0.69
CA PHE A 374 -8.58 9.49 -1.40
C PHE A 374 -8.81 7.99 -1.58
N SER A 375 -9.69 7.33 -0.80
CA SER A 375 -9.76 5.87 -0.85
C SER A 375 -10.37 5.43 -2.18
N ASN A 376 -9.58 4.71 -2.99
CA ASN A 376 -10.12 4.02 -4.15
C ASN A 376 -11.17 2.99 -3.71
N ARG A 377 -12.11 2.68 -4.61
CA ARG A 377 -13.21 1.75 -4.38
C ARG A 377 -13.49 0.92 -5.64
N GLY A 378 -13.93 -0.31 -5.48
CA GLY A 378 -14.24 -1.21 -6.60
C GLY A 378 -14.67 -2.60 -6.14
N PRO A 379 -15.18 -3.44 -7.05
CA PRO A 379 -15.70 -4.77 -6.72
C PRO A 379 -14.65 -5.72 -6.12
N GLN A 380 -13.35 -5.42 -6.28
CA GLN A 380 -12.25 -6.22 -5.73
C GLN A 380 -12.02 -6.00 -4.23
N THR A 381 -12.63 -4.97 -3.63
CA THR A 381 -12.46 -4.66 -2.20
C THR A 381 -12.75 -5.89 -1.33
N ALA A 382 -11.76 -6.32 -0.54
CA ALA A 382 -11.91 -7.41 0.41
C ALA A 382 -12.39 -6.88 1.77
N PHE A 383 -11.78 -5.80 2.26
CA PHE A 383 -12.02 -5.22 3.57
C PHE A 383 -11.87 -3.70 3.55
N ILE A 384 -12.44 -3.06 4.57
CA ILE A 384 -12.17 -1.65 4.90
C ILE A 384 -11.55 -1.58 6.30
N ALA A 385 -10.54 -0.74 6.49
CA ALA A 385 -9.85 -0.64 7.78
C ALA A 385 -9.48 0.81 8.12
N PRO A 386 -9.17 1.12 9.39
CA PRO A 386 -8.74 2.45 9.80
C PRO A 386 -7.55 2.92 8.97
N GLY A 387 -7.67 4.07 8.31
CA GLY A 387 -6.65 4.61 7.42
C GLY A 387 -6.57 6.13 7.42
N VAL A 388 -7.08 6.80 8.45
CA VAL A 388 -6.97 8.26 8.62
C VAL A 388 -6.47 8.57 10.02
N ALA A 389 -5.52 9.49 10.13
CA ALA A 389 -4.86 9.87 11.37
C ALA A 389 -4.34 8.67 12.17
N ILE A 390 -3.74 7.70 11.47
CA ILE A 390 -3.16 6.51 12.11
C ILE A 390 -1.80 6.88 12.66
N ILE A 391 -1.67 6.80 13.99
CA ILE A 391 -0.43 7.13 14.71
C ILE A 391 0.47 5.90 14.70
N SER A 392 1.67 6.03 14.14
CA SER A 392 2.65 4.95 14.13
C SER A 392 4.09 5.48 14.13
N SER A 393 5.05 4.56 14.23
CA SER A 393 6.49 4.84 14.20
C SER A 393 6.94 5.45 12.89
N VAL A 394 7.83 6.42 12.93
CA VAL A 394 8.59 6.94 11.79
C VAL A 394 10.05 7.07 12.22
N PRO A 395 11.01 7.27 11.28
CA PRO A 395 12.38 7.56 11.66
C PRO A 395 12.44 8.74 12.65
N GLY A 396 13.01 8.52 13.84
CA GLY A 396 13.16 9.55 14.87
C GLY A 396 11.92 9.88 15.70
N GLY A 397 10.80 9.16 15.57
CA GLY A 397 9.62 9.37 16.43
C GLY A 397 8.34 8.75 15.90
N TYR A 398 7.24 9.49 16.00
CA TYR A 398 5.90 9.03 15.60
C TYR A 398 5.21 10.05 14.72
N ALA A 399 4.34 9.60 13.80
CA ALA A 399 3.53 10.48 12.97
C ALA A 399 2.12 9.93 12.78
N ALA A 400 1.14 10.83 12.59
CA ALA A 400 -0.20 10.48 12.13
C ALA A 400 -0.29 10.61 10.62
N TRP A 401 -0.66 9.53 9.93
CA TRP A 401 -0.76 9.49 8.47
C TRP A 401 -2.12 8.98 8.00
N ASP A 402 -2.47 9.38 6.78
CA ASP A 402 -3.67 8.94 6.07
C ASP A 402 -3.25 8.00 4.94
N GLY A 403 -4.11 7.06 4.55
CA GLY A 403 -3.85 6.23 3.39
C GLY A 403 -4.44 4.83 3.51
N THR A 404 -4.71 4.25 2.35
CA THR A 404 -5.02 2.82 2.23
C THR A 404 -3.82 1.95 2.63
N SER A 405 -2.59 2.50 2.64
CA SER A 405 -1.38 1.88 3.19
C SER A 405 -1.50 1.52 4.67
N MET A 406 -2.01 2.43 5.50
CA MET A 406 -2.17 2.19 6.94
C MET A 406 -3.30 1.18 7.20
N ALA A 407 -4.37 1.26 6.41
CA ALA A 407 -5.47 0.28 6.44
C ALA A 407 -4.98 -1.13 6.03
N CYS A 408 -4.15 -1.23 4.99
CA CYS A 408 -3.49 -2.45 4.54
C CYS A 408 -2.60 -3.05 5.64
N ALA A 409 -1.79 -2.22 6.31
CA ALA A 409 -0.96 -2.64 7.43
C ALA A 409 -1.80 -3.17 8.61
N PHE A 410 -2.93 -2.52 8.92
CA PHE A 410 -3.85 -2.98 9.96
C PHE A 410 -4.41 -4.38 9.65
N VAL A 411 -4.86 -4.62 8.42
CA VAL A 411 -5.36 -5.94 7.98
C VAL A 411 -4.23 -6.98 7.91
N SER A 412 -3.01 -6.60 7.53
CA SER A 412 -1.84 -7.48 7.55
C SER A 412 -1.52 -7.98 8.97
N GLY A 413 -1.64 -7.10 9.97
CA GLY A 413 -1.54 -7.49 11.36
C GLY A 413 -2.67 -8.44 11.79
N LEU A 414 -3.91 -8.20 11.37
CA LEU A 414 -5.03 -9.10 11.66
C LEU A 414 -4.85 -10.48 11.00
N ALA A 415 -4.32 -10.53 9.78
CA ALA A 415 -3.94 -11.77 9.12
C ALA A 415 -2.88 -12.53 9.92
N ALA A 416 -1.88 -11.83 10.47
CA ALA A 416 -0.87 -12.46 11.33
C ALA A 416 -1.47 -13.00 12.63
N LEU A 417 -2.39 -12.26 13.28
CA LEU A 417 -3.13 -12.76 14.44
C LEU A 417 -3.96 -14.00 14.11
N ALA A 418 -4.66 -14.01 12.97
CA ALA A 418 -5.45 -15.16 12.53
C ALA A 418 -4.58 -16.40 12.31
N LEU A 419 -3.43 -16.26 11.65
CA LEU A 419 -2.49 -17.36 11.41
C LEU A 419 -1.83 -17.88 12.71
N ALA A 420 -1.58 -17.00 13.67
CA ALA A 420 -1.03 -17.40 14.97
C ALA A 420 -2.08 -18.12 15.84
N ALA A 421 -3.34 -17.68 15.79
CA ALA A 421 -4.46 -18.31 16.49
C ALA A 421 -4.90 -19.65 15.88
N HIS A 422 -4.69 -19.81 14.57
CA HIS A 422 -5.08 -20.98 13.79
C HIS A 422 -3.89 -21.60 13.04
N PRO A 423 -2.93 -22.24 13.74
CA PRO A 423 -1.78 -22.87 13.10
C PRO A 423 -2.14 -23.91 12.03
N GLU A 424 -3.34 -24.51 12.10
CA GLU A 424 -3.86 -25.46 11.12
C GLU A 424 -4.09 -24.86 9.73
N ILE A 425 -4.33 -23.54 9.63
CA ILE A 425 -4.47 -22.85 8.34
C ILE A 425 -3.17 -22.22 7.84
N ARG A 426 -2.14 -22.19 8.69
CA ARG A 426 -0.77 -21.80 8.32
C ARG A 426 -0.06 -22.97 7.63
N SER A 427 -0.73 -23.54 6.62
CA SER A 427 -0.36 -24.81 6.00
C SER A 427 0.75 -24.68 4.97
N GLY A 428 1.14 -23.45 4.59
CA GLY A 428 2.12 -23.21 3.53
C GLY A 428 1.64 -23.67 2.16
N ASP A 429 0.31 -23.72 1.96
CA ASP A 429 -0.31 -24.12 0.69
C ASP A 429 -1.28 -23.05 0.17
N ALA A 430 -1.66 -23.19 -1.11
CA ALA A 430 -2.50 -22.26 -1.86
C ALA A 430 -3.82 -21.84 -1.19
N ARG A 431 -4.31 -22.58 -0.18
CA ARG A 431 -5.57 -22.30 0.52
C ARG A 431 -5.41 -21.32 1.69
N GLN A 432 -4.18 -21.08 2.16
CA GLN A 432 -3.92 -20.23 3.34
C GLN A 432 -4.58 -18.86 3.21
N GLY A 433 -4.33 -18.14 2.11
CA GLY A 433 -4.92 -16.81 1.89
C GLY A 433 -6.45 -16.81 1.85
N ALA A 434 -7.07 -17.86 1.28
CA ALA A 434 -8.52 -18.01 1.25
C ALA A 434 -9.11 -18.29 2.64
N HIS A 435 -8.46 -19.13 3.45
CA HIS A 435 -8.87 -19.39 4.83
C HIS A 435 -8.74 -18.13 5.70
N VAL A 436 -7.64 -17.38 5.58
CA VAL A 436 -7.47 -16.09 6.28
C VAL A 436 -8.58 -15.13 5.87
N ARG A 437 -8.87 -14.98 4.57
CA ARG A 437 -9.99 -14.16 4.09
C ARG A 437 -11.31 -14.56 4.74
N GLN A 438 -11.61 -15.85 4.79
CA GLN A 438 -12.85 -16.36 5.36
C GLN A 438 -12.96 -16.07 6.87
N LEU A 439 -11.89 -16.28 7.64
CA LEU A 439 -11.86 -15.99 9.07
C LEU A 439 -12.06 -14.49 9.35
N LEU A 440 -11.32 -13.64 8.63
CA LEU A 440 -11.42 -12.19 8.78
C LEU A 440 -12.80 -11.67 8.35
N ALA A 441 -13.38 -12.20 7.26
CA ALA A 441 -14.73 -11.84 6.80
C ALA A 441 -15.81 -12.31 7.79
N ALA A 442 -15.65 -13.49 8.39
CA ALA A 442 -16.56 -13.94 9.43
C ALA A 442 -16.48 -13.01 10.65
N ALA A 443 -15.31 -12.48 11.01
CA ALA A 443 -15.16 -11.58 12.14
C ALA A 443 -15.48 -10.10 11.83
N ALA A 444 -15.78 -9.74 10.59
CA ALA A 444 -15.91 -8.36 10.18
C ALA A 444 -17.19 -7.67 10.67
N ILE A 445 -17.07 -6.39 11.01
CA ILE A 445 -18.19 -5.49 11.29
C ILE A 445 -18.63 -4.82 9.99
N ASP A 446 -19.89 -5.06 9.61
CA ASP A 446 -20.55 -4.38 8.49
C ASP A 446 -20.84 -2.90 8.86
N LEU A 447 -20.27 -1.97 8.09
CA LEU A 447 -20.49 -0.52 8.26
C LEU A 447 -21.74 0.00 7.53
N ALA A 448 -22.51 -0.89 6.90
CA ALA A 448 -23.64 -0.61 6.03
C ALA A 448 -23.27 0.28 4.82
N LEU A 449 -22.09 0.04 4.25
CA LEU A 449 -21.58 0.69 3.03
C LEU A 449 -21.73 -0.22 1.80
N PRO A 450 -21.72 0.32 0.58
CA PRO A 450 -21.64 -0.49 -0.63
C PRO A 450 -20.44 -1.46 -0.59
N GLY A 451 -20.62 -2.68 -1.09
CA GLY A 451 -19.55 -3.70 -1.11
C GLY A 451 -18.29 -3.25 -1.86
N ALA A 452 -18.42 -2.37 -2.86
CA ALA A 452 -17.28 -1.77 -3.55
C ALA A 452 -16.40 -0.89 -2.63
N ILE A 453 -16.96 -0.38 -1.53
CA ILE A 453 -16.26 0.44 -0.54
C ILE A 453 -15.77 -0.40 0.62
N GLN A 454 -16.60 -1.30 1.17
CA GLN A 454 -16.26 -2.01 2.41
C GLN A 454 -15.85 -3.48 2.26
N GLY A 455 -16.14 -4.11 1.12
CA GLY A 455 -16.00 -5.56 0.99
C GLY A 455 -16.83 -6.28 2.05
N ALA A 456 -16.17 -7.09 2.89
CA ALA A 456 -16.80 -7.79 4.01
C ALA A 456 -17.00 -6.92 5.27
N GLY A 457 -16.49 -5.68 5.29
CA GLY A 457 -16.54 -4.79 6.46
C GLY A 457 -15.18 -4.65 7.15
N VAL A 458 -15.18 -4.25 8.42
CA VAL A 458 -13.98 -4.04 9.24
C VAL A 458 -13.59 -5.33 9.98
N PRO A 459 -12.55 -6.07 9.55
CA PRO A 459 -12.16 -7.32 10.21
C PRO A 459 -11.71 -7.08 11.66
N GLN A 460 -11.87 -8.09 12.52
CA GLN A 460 -11.51 -8.08 13.95
C GLN A 460 -10.64 -9.30 14.28
N ALA A 461 -9.86 -9.26 15.36
CA ALA A 461 -8.97 -10.35 15.78
C ALA A 461 -9.72 -11.58 16.34
N ALA A 462 -10.87 -11.38 17.01
CA ALA A 462 -11.73 -12.45 17.49
C ALA A 462 -13.18 -11.97 17.71
N ARG A 463 -14.17 -12.82 17.41
CA ARG A 463 -15.58 -12.56 17.75
C ARG A 463 -15.83 -12.83 19.24
N PRO A 464 -16.63 -11.99 19.95
CA PRO A 464 -17.48 -12.51 21.02
C PRO A 464 -18.41 -13.56 20.41
N THR A 465 -18.39 -14.78 20.93
CA THR A 465 -19.28 -15.87 20.50
C THR A 465 -20.75 -15.41 20.50
N ALA A 466 -21.38 -15.37 19.34
CA ALA A 466 -22.83 -15.31 19.20
C ALA A 466 -23.28 -16.28 18.10
N ARG A 467 -23.79 -17.44 18.58
CA ARG A 467 -24.46 -18.60 17.94
C ARG A 467 -23.98 -19.11 16.56
N PRO A 468 -23.90 -20.44 16.37
CA PRO A 468 -23.64 -21.01 15.06
C PRO A 468 -24.82 -20.66 14.14
N VAL A 469 -24.55 -19.88 13.09
CA VAL A 469 -25.37 -19.92 11.88
C VAL A 469 -25.17 -21.30 11.31
N GLY A 470 -26.28 -21.99 11.03
CA GLY A 470 -26.30 -23.38 10.57
C GLY A 470 -25.39 -23.63 9.37
N ARG A 471 -25.05 -24.90 9.16
CA ARG A 471 -24.25 -25.42 8.04
C ARG A 471 -24.47 -24.61 6.76
N PRO A 472 -23.40 -24.32 5.99
CA PRO A 472 -23.56 -23.66 4.70
C PRO A 472 -24.55 -24.45 3.85
N ASP A 473 -25.58 -23.77 3.37
CA ASP A 473 -26.56 -24.33 2.47
C ASP A 473 -25.86 -24.71 1.16
N ALA A 474 -25.87 -26.01 0.85
CA ALA A 474 -25.32 -26.57 -0.38
C ALA A 474 -25.96 -25.97 -1.65
N SER A 475 -27.11 -25.30 -1.51
CA SER A 475 -27.81 -24.62 -2.59
C SER A 475 -27.01 -23.46 -3.21
N GLY A 476 -26.15 -22.77 -2.44
CA GLY A 476 -25.39 -21.61 -2.93
C GLY A 476 -24.27 -22.00 -3.90
N LEU A 477 -23.56 -23.10 -3.60
CA LEU A 477 -22.52 -23.65 -4.48
C LEU A 477 -23.12 -24.29 -5.73
N GLU A 478 -24.25 -24.99 -5.62
CA GLU A 478 -24.96 -25.54 -6.79
C GLU A 478 -25.52 -24.41 -7.68
N GLN A 479 -26.09 -23.35 -7.12
CA GLN A 479 -26.55 -22.20 -7.90
C GLN A 479 -25.41 -21.44 -8.57
N GLN A 480 -24.26 -21.33 -7.90
CA GLN A 480 -23.07 -20.70 -8.48
C GLN A 480 -22.47 -21.56 -9.61
N GLN A 481 -22.43 -22.90 -9.44
CA GLN A 481 -22.03 -23.85 -10.49
C GLN A 481 -22.99 -23.84 -11.69
N GLN A 482 -24.31 -23.76 -11.44
CA GLN A 482 -25.31 -23.65 -12.51
C GLN A 482 -25.21 -22.33 -13.28
N ARG A 483 -24.90 -21.21 -12.60
CA ARG A 483 -24.65 -19.91 -13.26
C ARG A 483 -23.39 -19.92 -14.12
N VAL A 484 -22.32 -20.56 -13.64
CA VAL A 484 -21.08 -20.73 -14.41
C VAL A 484 -21.31 -21.63 -15.63
N ALA A 485 -22.03 -22.74 -15.47
CA ALA A 485 -22.38 -23.64 -16.58
C ALA A 485 -23.25 -22.95 -17.65
N ALA A 486 -24.21 -22.12 -17.24
CA ALA A 486 -25.03 -21.33 -18.15
C ALA A 486 -24.20 -20.28 -18.93
N LEU A 487 -23.22 -19.64 -18.27
CA LEU A 487 -22.33 -18.67 -18.91
C LEU A 487 -21.40 -19.34 -19.93
N ILE A 488 -20.89 -20.53 -19.63
CA ILE A 488 -20.08 -21.33 -20.55
C ILE A 488 -20.90 -21.71 -21.80
N SER A 489 -22.13 -22.18 -21.60
CA SER A 489 -23.02 -22.54 -22.73
C SER A 489 -23.37 -21.34 -23.62
N ASP A 490 -23.57 -20.15 -23.05
CA ASP A 490 -23.83 -18.92 -23.81
C ASP A 490 -22.59 -18.47 -24.61
N LEU A 491 -21.39 -18.61 -24.03
CA LEU A 491 -20.13 -18.32 -24.71
C LEU A 491 -19.86 -19.30 -25.86
N GLU A 492 -20.15 -20.59 -25.68
CA GLU A 492 -20.03 -21.60 -26.73
C GLU A 492 -21.01 -21.34 -27.89
N GLY A 493 -22.25 -20.95 -27.58
CA GLY A 493 -23.24 -20.54 -28.58
C GLY A 493 -22.77 -19.33 -29.41
N LYS A 494 -22.28 -18.28 -28.74
CA LYS A 494 -21.73 -17.09 -29.41
C LYS A 494 -20.49 -17.42 -30.25
N GLN A 495 -19.63 -18.33 -29.80
CA GLN A 495 -18.50 -18.79 -30.61
C GLN A 495 -18.94 -19.53 -31.88
N GLN A 496 -20.02 -20.32 -31.82
CA GLN A 496 -20.57 -21.00 -33.00
C GLN A 496 -21.18 -20.01 -33.99
N GLU A 497 -21.91 -18.99 -33.51
CA GLU A 497 -22.46 -17.91 -34.36
C GLU A 497 -21.34 -17.12 -35.06
N ILE A 498 -20.28 -16.78 -34.33
CA ILE A 498 -19.10 -16.10 -34.90
C ILE A 498 -18.43 -16.98 -35.97
N ARG A 499 -18.25 -18.28 -35.71
CA ARG A 499 -17.68 -19.21 -36.71
C ARG A 499 -18.56 -19.34 -37.96
N ALA A 500 -19.89 -19.33 -37.79
CA ALA A 500 -20.82 -19.35 -38.92
C ALA A 500 -20.78 -18.05 -39.73
N MET A 501 -20.67 -16.89 -39.08
CA MET A 501 -20.46 -15.61 -39.76
C MET A 501 -19.13 -15.57 -40.52
N ILE A 502 -18.04 -16.06 -39.93
CA ILE A 502 -16.73 -16.11 -40.60
C ILE A 502 -16.81 -17.02 -41.85
N ALA A 503 -17.48 -18.17 -41.76
CA ALA A 503 -17.66 -19.07 -42.90
C ALA A 503 -18.53 -18.49 -44.04
N GLN A 504 -19.41 -17.53 -43.75
CA GLN A 504 -20.23 -16.85 -44.76
C GLN A 504 -19.49 -15.68 -45.46
N LEU A 505 -18.40 -15.19 -44.87
CA LEU A 505 -17.65 -14.04 -45.38
C LEU A 505 -16.51 -14.40 -46.35
N GLY A 506 -16.24 -15.70 -46.56
CA GLY A 506 -15.23 -16.19 -47.50
C GLY A 506 -13.84 -16.27 -46.88
#